data_AF-C7ZBC8-F1
#
_entry.id   AF-C7ZBC8-F1
#
_cell.length_a   1.000
_cell.length_b   1.000
_cell.length_c   1.000
_cell.angle_alpha   90.00
_cell.angle_beta   90.00
_cell.angle_gamma   90.00
#
_symmetry.space_group_name_H-M   'P 1'
#
loop_
_entity.id
_entity.type
_entity.pdbx_description
1 polymer ?
#
loop_
_entity_poly.entity_id
_entity_poly.type
_entity_poly.pdbx_seq_one_letter_code
_entity_poly.pdbx_strand_id
1 'polypeptide(L)'
;MVLPGAAQCPTSVRKINDGNFTFNATGDTSVTFVNKDPWHLSLTIEDSRRENTRYGSEWNTLQDLGVFLSVPESFIGTRDGNRTQVCTYRMVGQNATSDAEDNSAKLSCNGILSEDCQKALRSVSAPKDGECPSAPSNVAEACGESINIWTSVPLNFSSSNCSVDELPGVSLPDDYETFQLSGGGLVPPDAEKDSFEVYDLRVQQPIPILLSVLLPDGKSAAEVICLAPSNITQSSREPEAEFPPNAAGSLEPRGALAFVVAAMCVAAMILAP
;
A
#
# COMPACT_ATOMS: atom_id res chain seq x y z
N MET A 1 -9.55 -27.79 13.38
CA MET A 1 -9.63 -27.33 14.78
C MET A 1 -8.21 -26.89 15.15
N VAL A 2 -7.91 -25.60 14.98
CA VAL A 2 -6.59 -25.04 15.32
C VAL A 2 -6.76 -24.37 16.68
N LEU A 3 -6.00 -24.84 17.67
CA LEU A 3 -5.96 -24.26 19.00
C LEU A 3 -5.46 -22.81 18.93
N PRO A 4 -5.93 -21.90 19.80
CA PRO A 4 -5.49 -20.52 19.82
C PRO A 4 -4.04 -20.48 20.32
N GLY A 5 -3.10 -20.47 19.37
CA GLY A 5 -1.69 -20.21 19.69
C GLY A 5 -1.55 -18.78 20.18
N ALA A 6 -0.76 -18.58 21.24
CA ALA A 6 -0.33 -17.26 21.67
C ALA A 6 0.01 -16.40 20.44
N ALA A 7 -0.63 -15.24 20.32
CA ALA A 7 -0.58 -14.42 19.11
C ALA A 7 0.88 -14.10 18.76
N GLN A 8 1.43 -14.78 17.76
CA GLN A 8 2.72 -14.42 17.21
C GLN A 8 2.54 -13.12 16.44
N CYS A 9 3.37 -12.12 16.75
CA CYS A 9 3.35 -10.85 16.04
C CYS A 9 3.57 -11.06 14.53
N PRO A 10 3.07 -10.12 13.70
CA PRO A 10 3.31 -10.16 12.27
C PRO A 10 4.79 -10.32 11.91
N THR A 11 5.08 -11.01 10.81
CA THR A 11 6.46 -11.35 10.46
C THR A 11 7.37 -10.13 10.30
N SER A 12 6.91 -9.03 9.71
CA SER A 12 7.73 -7.83 9.57
C SER A 12 8.02 -7.17 10.92
N VAL A 13 7.05 -7.11 11.85
CA VAL A 13 7.28 -6.63 13.23
C VAL A 13 8.38 -7.44 13.91
N ARG A 14 8.37 -8.78 13.76
CA ARG A 14 9.45 -9.63 14.30
C ARG A 14 10.80 -9.33 13.64
N LYS A 15 10.85 -9.25 12.30
CA LYS A 15 12.08 -8.94 11.56
C LYS A 15 12.67 -7.59 11.97
N ILE A 16 11.84 -6.57 12.19
CA ILE A 16 12.26 -5.24 12.65
C ILE A 16 12.87 -5.33 14.05
N ASN A 17 12.20 -6.00 14.99
CA ASN A 17 12.70 -6.20 16.36
C ASN A 17 14.01 -7.01 16.42
N ASP A 18 14.24 -7.91 15.47
CA ASP A 18 15.50 -8.65 15.35
C ASP A 18 16.68 -7.77 14.86
N GLY A 19 16.43 -6.51 14.48
CA GLY A 19 17.44 -5.49 14.21
C GLY A 19 18.23 -5.65 12.90
N ASN A 20 17.91 -6.65 12.07
CA ASN A 20 18.60 -6.94 10.82
C ASN A 20 17.66 -6.82 9.62
N PHE A 21 16.98 -5.68 9.53
CA PHE A 21 15.93 -5.49 8.54
C PHE A 21 15.86 -4.05 8.03
N THR A 22 15.91 -3.90 6.70
CA THR A 22 15.77 -2.62 6.01
C THR A 22 14.83 -2.80 4.83
N PHE A 23 13.91 -1.86 4.65
CA PHE A 23 13.07 -1.80 3.46
C PHE A 23 13.84 -1.19 2.29
N ASN A 24 13.49 -1.59 1.07
CA ASN A 24 14.06 -1.04 -0.15
C ASN A 24 13.55 0.38 -0.42
N ALA A 25 12.27 0.61 -0.15
CA ALA A 25 11.66 1.91 -0.25
C ALA A 25 10.55 2.09 0.77
N THR A 26 10.32 3.33 1.19
CA THR A 26 9.29 3.71 2.16
C THR A 26 8.48 4.89 1.63
N GLY A 27 7.31 5.11 2.22
CA GLY A 27 6.54 6.32 2.00
C GLY A 27 5.66 6.55 3.22
N ASP A 28 5.59 7.77 3.71
CA ASP A 28 4.85 8.09 4.92
C ASP A 28 4.03 9.36 4.77
N THR A 29 2.97 9.43 5.57
CA THR A 29 2.11 10.59 5.65
C THR A 29 1.35 10.65 6.98
N SER A 30 0.78 11.81 7.29
CA SER A 30 0.01 12.03 8.51
C SER A 30 -1.49 12.01 8.24
N VAL A 31 -2.26 11.40 9.14
CA VAL A 31 -3.73 11.27 9.06
C VAL A 31 -4.33 11.65 10.40
N THR A 32 -5.43 12.42 10.38
CA THR A 32 -6.06 12.92 11.62
C THR A 32 -7.52 12.48 11.67
N PHE A 33 -7.83 11.51 12.54
CA PHE A 33 -9.21 11.02 12.76
C PHE A 33 -9.86 11.58 14.04
N VAL A 34 -9.04 12.00 14.99
CA VAL A 34 -9.45 12.50 16.31
C VAL A 34 -8.88 13.91 16.48
N ASN A 35 -9.56 14.80 17.21
CA ASN A 35 -9.12 16.18 17.50
C ASN A 35 -7.89 16.23 18.44
N LYS A 36 -6.79 15.57 18.08
CA LYS A 36 -5.53 15.42 18.83
C LYS A 36 -4.35 15.25 17.85
N ASP A 37 -3.23 14.76 18.36
CA ASP A 37 -2.01 14.44 17.62
C ASP A 37 -2.28 13.57 16.40
N PRO A 38 -1.61 13.84 15.27
CA PRO A 38 -1.79 13.09 14.03
C PRO A 38 -1.33 11.63 14.22
N TRP A 39 -1.91 10.72 13.46
CA TRP A 39 -1.34 9.38 13.28
C TRP A 39 -0.53 9.34 12.00
N HIS A 40 0.42 8.42 11.90
CA HIS A 40 1.27 8.30 10.72
C HIS A 40 1.00 7.00 10.00
N LEU A 41 0.64 7.08 8.72
CA LEU A 41 0.52 5.92 7.84
C LEU A 41 1.83 5.78 7.07
N SER A 42 2.40 4.58 7.06
CA SER A 42 3.62 4.27 6.32
C SER A 42 3.45 3.05 5.43
N LEU A 43 4.00 3.12 4.23
CA LEU A 43 4.10 2.04 3.27
C LEU A 43 5.56 1.69 3.10
N THR A 44 5.82 0.42 2.85
CA THR A 44 7.17 -0.11 2.72
C THR A 44 7.22 -1.21 1.67
N ILE A 45 8.29 -1.25 0.89
CA ILE A 45 8.56 -2.33 -0.07
C ILE A 45 9.82 -3.07 0.38
N GLU A 46 9.70 -4.39 0.51
CA GLU A 46 10.82 -5.34 0.61
C GLU A 46 10.92 -6.09 -0.72
N ASP A 47 12.06 -5.98 -1.41
CA ASP A 47 12.37 -6.71 -2.63
C ASP A 47 13.50 -7.71 -2.33
N SER A 48 13.20 -9.01 -2.49
CA SER A 48 14.08 -10.12 -2.18
C SER A 48 14.49 -10.88 -3.44
N ARG A 49 15.80 -10.87 -3.72
CA ARG A 49 16.42 -11.51 -4.90
C ARG A 49 17.51 -12.51 -4.52
N ARG A 50 17.20 -13.43 -3.59
CA ARG A 50 18.19 -14.33 -2.99
C ARG A 50 18.71 -15.39 -3.97
N GLU A 51 20.00 -15.72 -3.85
CA GLU A 51 20.59 -16.85 -4.58
C GLU A 51 19.92 -18.18 -4.21
N ASN A 52 19.71 -19.04 -5.21
CA ASN A 52 19.07 -20.35 -5.09
C ASN A 52 17.66 -20.36 -4.44
N THR A 53 16.97 -19.22 -4.42
CA THR A 53 15.59 -19.12 -3.90
C THR A 53 14.61 -19.02 -5.06
N ARG A 54 13.57 -19.85 -5.03
CA ARG A 54 12.41 -19.77 -5.95
C ARG A 54 11.14 -19.60 -5.14
N TYR A 55 10.30 -18.67 -5.58
CA TYR A 55 8.99 -18.41 -5.00
C TYR A 55 7.93 -18.96 -5.96
N GLY A 56 7.35 -20.11 -5.61
CA GLY A 56 6.51 -20.87 -6.54
C GLY A 56 7.32 -21.52 -7.67
N SER A 57 6.63 -21.88 -8.77
CA SER A 57 7.26 -22.49 -9.94
C SER A 57 7.85 -21.49 -10.94
N GLU A 58 7.49 -20.21 -10.83
CA GLU A 58 7.67 -19.23 -11.91
C GLU A 58 8.53 -18.01 -11.53
N TRP A 59 8.79 -17.76 -10.24
CA TRP A 59 9.41 -16.50 -9.82
C TRP A 59 10.71 -16.70 -9.05
N ASN A 60 11.73 -15.93 -9.44
CA ASN A 60 13.04 -15.89 -8.75
C ASN A 60 13.18 -14.69 -7.81
N THR A 61 12.16 -13.83 -7.74
CA THR A 61 12.10 -12.66 -6.84
C THR A 61 10.81 -12.68 -6.02
N LEU A 62 10.78 -11.91 -4.95
CA LEU A 62 9.59 -11.65 -4.13
C LEU A 62 9.56 -10.18 -3.76
N GLN A 63 8.39 -9.57 -3.85
CA GLN A 63 8.15 -8.21 -3.38
C GLN A 63 7.04 -8.24 -2.34
N ASP A 64 7.31 -7.76 -1.14
CA ASP A 64 6.34 -7.65 -0.06
C ASP A 64 6.02 -6.18 0.20
N LEU A 65 4.73 -5.86 0.31
CA LEU A 65 4.26 -4.54 0.76
C LEU A 65 3.92 -4.62 2.24
N GLY A 66 4.45 -3.71 3.06
CA GLY A 66 4.00 -3.47 4.42
C GLY A 66 3.22 -2.16 4.52
N VAL A 67 2.08 -2.18 5.21
CA VAL A 67 1.32 -0.98 5.59
C VAL A 67 1.27 -0.90 7.11
N PHE A 68 1.75 0.20 7.65
CA PHE A 68 1.93 0.43 9.07
C PHE A 68 1.21 1.70 9.51
N LEU A 69 0.70 1.69 10.75
CA LEU A 69 0.09 2.84 11.39
C LEU A 69 0.78 3.10 12.71
N SER A 70 1.38 4.28 12.83
CA SER A 70 1.99 4.76 14.07
C SER A 70 1.03 5.69 14.78
N VAL A 71 0.85 5.43 16.08
CA VAL A 71 -0.01 6.24 16.96
C VAL A 71 0.80 6.70 18.17
N PRO A 72 0.42 7.81 18.83
CA PRO A 72 1.10 8.24 20.04
C PRO A 72 1.09 7.13 21.10
N GLU A 73 2.23 6.87 21.75
CA GLU A 73 2.35 5.87 22.81
C GLU A 73 1.33 6.11 23.94
N SER A 74 1.12 7.39 24.27
CA SER A 74 0.14 7.85 25.26
C SER A 74 -1.32 7.48 24.96
N PHE A 75 -1.62 7.06 23.73
CA PHE A 75 -2.95 6.60 23.33
C PHE A 75 -3.20 5.12 23.67
N ILE A 76 -2.14 4.31 23.75
CA ILE A 76 -2.21 2.85 23.89
C ILE A 76 -2.63 2.45 25.31
N GLY A 77 -3.48 1.44 25.42
CA GLY A 77 -4.02 0.94 26.69
C GLY A 77 -5.03 1.87 27.37
N THR A 78 -5.25 3.08 26.81
CA THR A 78 -6.23 4.03 27.32
C THR A 78 -7.66 3.56 27.01
N ARG A 79 -8.65 4.15 27.70
CA ARG A 79 -10.07 3.88 27.40
C ARG A 79 -10.42 4.17 25.93
N ASP A 80 -9.84 5.22 25.37
CA ASP A 80 -10.10 5.62 23.98
C ASP A 80 -9.38 4.68 23.01
N GLY A 81 -8.09 4.41 23.21
CA GLY A 81 -7.33 3.44 22.40
C GLY A 81 -7.94 2.04 22.38
N ASN A 82 -8.48 1.58 23.51
CA ASN A 82 -9.13 0.27 23.61
C ASN A 82 -10.46 0.18 22.86
N ARG A 83 -11.13 1.32 22.64
CA ARG A 83 -12.44 1.40 21.97
C ARG A 83 -12.33 1.76 20.50
N THR A 84 -11.21 2.34 20.11
CA THR A 84 -10.90 2.60 18.71
C THR A 84 -10.60 1.30 17.98
N GLN A 85 -11.23 1.14 16.82
CA GLN A 85 -11.00 0.00 15.93
C GLN A 85 -10.69 0.49 14.53
N VAL A 86 -9.68 -0.07 13.89
CA VAL A 86 -9.21 0.32 12.55
C VAL A 86 -9.23 -0.88 11.63
N CYS A 87 -9.87 -0.71 10.47
CA CYS A 87 -9.81 -1.63 9.34
C CYS A 87 -9.07 -0.98 8.18
N THR A 88 -8.30 -1.80 7.47
CA THR A 88 -7.49 -1.35 6.34
C THR A 88 -7.85 -2.12 5.10
N TYR A 89 -8.09 -1.35 4.04
CA TYR A 89 -8.42 -1.85 2.72
C TYR A 89 -7.43 -1.26 1.72
N ARG A 90 -7.12 -2.04 0.68
CA ARG A 90 -6.07 -1.69 -0.28
C ARG A 90 -6.48 -2.04 -1.71
N MET A 91 -6.30 -1.10 -2.61
CA MET A 91 -6.37 -1.34 -4.07
C MET A 91 -4.98 -1.68 -4.61
N VAL A 92 -4.86 -2.12 -5.86
CA VAL A 92 -3.53 -2.26 -6.47
C VAL A 92 -2.94 -0.86 -6.74
N GLY A 93 -1.62 -0.81 -6.96
CA GLY A 93 -0.93 0.42 -7.32
C GLY A 93 -1.46 1.01 -8.63
N GLN A 94 -1.66 2.33 -8.64
CA GLN A 94 -2.25 3.05 -9.78
C GLN A 94 -1.16 3.67 -10.65
N ASN A 95 -1.32 3.60 -11.98
CA ASN A 95 -0.41 4.22 -12.95
C ASN A 95 -0.79 5.69 -13.20
N ALA A 96 -0.87 6.48 -12.13
CA ALA A 96 -1.26 7.88 -12.17
C ALA A 96 -0.50 8.69 -11.11
N THR A 97 -0.35 9.98 -11.36
CA THR A 97 0.21 10.94 -10.40
C THR A 97 -0.88 11.83 -9.82
N SER A 98 -0.65 12.37 -8.62
CA SER A 98 -1.58 13.32 -8.03
C SER A 98 -1.58 14.63 -8.82
N ASP A 99 -2.75 15.26 -8.96
CA ASP A 99 -2.90 16.60 -9.55
C ASP A 99 -2.53 17.73 -8.55
N ALA A 100 -2.22 17.40 -7.31
CA ALA A 100 -1.88 18.40 -6.31
C ALA A 100 -0.47 18.97 -6.52
N GLU A 101 -0.35 20.29 -6.50
CA GLU A 101 0.90 21.02 -6.78
C GLU A 101 1.80 21.23 -5.53
N ASP A 102 1.41 20.75 -4.36
CA ASP A 102 2.12 20.92 -3.10
C ASP A 102 2.32 19.59 -2.34
N ASN A 103 2.90 19.64 -1.13
CA ASN A 103 3.12 18.45 -0.30
C ASN A 103 1.82 17.71 0.10
N SER A 104 0.62 18.27 -0.16
CA SER A 104 -0.65 17.55 -0.01
C SER A 104 -0.87 16.48 -1.08
N ALA A 105 -0.07 16.49 -2.16
CA ALA A 105 -0.01 15.44 -3.17
C ALA A 105 0.31 14.05 -2.61
N LYS A 106 1.00 13.98 -1.46
CA LYS A 106 1.29 12.71 -0.77
C LYS A 106 0.07 12.06 -0.11
N LEU A 107 -1.01 12.81 0.08
CA LEU A 107 -2.27 12.36 0.69
C LEU A 107 -3.38 12.25 -0.34
N SER A 108 -3.39 13.16 -1.29
CA SER A 108 -4.51 13.37 -2.20
C SER A 108 -4.60 12.27 -3.24
N CYS A 109 -5.75 11.59 -3.28
CA CYS A 109 -6.11 10.72 -4.39
C CYS A 109 -6.64 11.50 -5.62
N ASN A 110 -6.64 12.83 -5.61
CA ASN A 110 -7.05 13.62 -6.78
C ASN A 110 -6.05 13.43 -7.92
N GLY A 111 -6.55 13.22 -9.14
CA GLY A 111 -5.74 12.83 -10.31
C GLY A 111 -5.42 11.33 -10.38
N ILE A 112 -5.47 10.62 -9.23
CA ILE A 112 -5.21 9.18 -9.14
C ILE A 112 -6.53 8.38 -9.20
N LEU A 113 -7.52 8.79 -8.42
CA LEU A 113 -8.86 8.20 -8.36
C LEU A 113 -9.93 9.24 -8.69
N SER A 114 -10.97 8.80 -9.40
CA SER A 114 -12.17 9.62 -9.63
C SER A 114 -12.85 10.00 -8.31
N GLU A 115 -13.54 11.14 -8.28
CA GLU A 115 -14.31 11.56 -7.10
C GLU A 115 -15.36 10.52 -6.70
N ASP A 116 -16.01 9.88 -7.68
CA ASP A 116 -17.00 8.82 -7.46
C ASP A 116 -16.37 7.59 -6.79
N CYS A 117 -15.18 7.17 -7.22
CA CYS A 117 -14.44 6.10 -6.57
C CYS A 117 -14.09 6.46 -5.13
N GLN A 118 -13.52 7.65 -4.90
CA GLN A 118 -13.16 8.09 -3.56
C GLN A 118 -14.39 8.18 -2.64
N LYS A 119 -15.55 8.61 -3.16
CA LYS A 119 -16.81 8.64 -2.42
C LYS A 119 -17.32 7.24 -2.09
N ALA A 120 -17.26 6.31 -3.04
CA ALA A 120 -17.63 4.92 -2.82
C ALA A 120 -16.72 4.25 -1.78
N LEU A 121 -15.41 4.51 -1.81
CA LEU A 121 -14.47 4.03 -0.80
C LEU A 121 -14.83 4.52 0.61
N ARG A 122 -15.15 5.81 0.75
CA ARG A 122 -15.61 6.37 2.03
C ARG A 122 -16.97 5.84 2.50
N SER A 123 -17.70 5.08 1.67
CA SER A 123 -18.96 4.44 2.07
C SER A 123 -18.78 3.06 2.73
N VAL A 124 -17.56 2.53 2.79
CA VAL A 124 -17.30 1.28 3.53
C VAL A 124 -17.62 1.52 5.00
N SER A 125 -18.36 0.58 5.59
CA SER A 125 -18.78 0.71 6.99
C SER A 125 -17.59 0.65 7.94
N ALA A 126 -17.74 1.29 9.12
CA ALA A 126 -16.78 1.13 10.21
C ALA A 126 -16.75 -0.31 10.73
N PRO A 127 -15.63 -0.74 11.35
CA PRO A 127 -15.61 -1.99 12.10
C PRO A 127 -16.78 -2.10 13.07
N LYS A 128 -17.35 -3.30 13.16
CA LYS A 128 -18.50 -3.58 14.01
C LYS A 128 -18.44 -5.01 14.50
N ASP A 129 -18.84 -5.23 15.75
CA ASP A 129 -18.93 -6.56 16.37
C ASP A 129 -17.60 -7.34 16.32
N GLY A 130 -16.47 -6.62 16.31
CA GLY A 130 -15.12 -7.21 16.23
C GLY A 130 -14.69 -7.63 14.84
N GLU A 131 -15.40 -7.20 13.79
CA GLU A 131 -15.14 -7.55 12.40
C GLU A 131 -14.94 -6.31 11.53
N CYS A 132 -14.07 -6.47 10.53
CA CYS A 132 -13.92 -5.54 9.43
C CYS A 132 -14.90 -5.90 8.31
N PRO A 133 -15.85 -5.01 7.96
CA PRO A 133 -16.87 -5.32 6.97
C PRO A 133 -16.27 -5.44 5.57
N SER A 134 -16.87 -6.26 4.70
CA SER A 134 -16.51 -6.27 3.28
C SER A 134 -16.88 -4.94 2.63
N ALA A 135 -16.08 -4.52 1.63
CA ALA A 135 -16.42 -3.35 0.84
C ALA A 135 -17.74 -3.59 0.06
N PRO A 136 -18.63 -2.60 -0.03
CA PRO A 136 -19.88 -2.75 -0.73
C PRO A 136 -19.65 -2.83 -2.25
N SER A 137 -20.57 -3.46 -2.98
CA SER A 137 -20.39 -3.78 -4.41
C SER A 137 -20.21 -2.54 -5.30
N ASN A 138 -20.76 -1.39 -4.89
CA ASN A 138 -20.62 -0.13 -5.61
C ASN A 138 -19.17 0.42 -5.62
N VAL A 139 -18.29 -0.05 -4.73
CA VAL A 139 -16.87 0.34 -4.76
C VAL A 139 -16.21 -0.16 -6.02
N ALA A 140 -16.38 -1.44 -6.34
CA ALA A 140 -15.76 -2.03 -7.53
C ALA A 140 -16.28 -1.38 -8.82
N GLU A 141 -17.57 -1.03 -8.86
CA GLU A 141 -18.18 -0.32 -9.97
C GLU A 141 -17.62 1.11 -10.13
N ALA A 142 -17.56 1.88 -9.04
CA ALA A 142 -17.12 3.27 -9.09
C ALA A 142 -15.60 3.42 -9.35
N CYS A 143 -14.81 2.46 -8.86
CA CYS A 143 -13.36 2.47 -9.00
C CYS A 143 -12.86 1.71 -10.23
N GLY A 144 -13.72 0.95 -10.92
CA GLY A 144 -13.32 0.05 -12.00
C GLY A 144 -12.47 -1.15 -11.53
N GLU A 145 -12.25 -1.28 -10.23
CA GLU A 145 -11.37 -2.27 -9.63
C GLU A 145 -11.83 -2.62 -8.20
N SER A 146 -11.59 -3.87 -7.79
CA SER A 146 -11.91 -4.33 -6.44
C SER A 146 -10.93 -3.79 -5.40
N ILE A 147 -11.44 -3.45 -4.22
CA ILE A 147 -10.61 -3.19 -3.04
C ILE A 147 -10.56 -4.43 -2.15
N ASN A 148 -9.37 -4.78 -1.68
CA ASN A 148 -9.17 -5.95 -0.82
C ASN A 148 -9.13 -5.55 0.65
N ILE A 149 -9.88 -6.27 1.46
CA ILE A 149 -9.74 -6.29 2.91
C ILE A 149 -8.57 -7.20 3.29
N TRP A 150 -7.64 -6.71 4.09
CA TRP A 150 -6.46 -7.51 4.46
C TRP A 150 -6.71 -8.45 5.63
N THR A 151 -7.35 -7.94 6.68
CA THR A 151 -7.66 -8.68 7.91
C THR A 151 -9.15 -8.53 8.20
N SER A 152 -9.81 -9.63 8.55
CA SER A 152 -11.21 -9.62 8.97
C SER A 152 -11.39 -9.10 10.40
N VAL A 153 -10.29 -8.98 11.17
CA VAL A 153 -10.31 -8.48 12.55
C VAL A 153 -9.68 -7.08 12.57
N PRO A 154 -10.35 -6.07 13.15
CA PRO A 154 -9.80 -4.73 13.24
C PRO A 154 -8.63 -4.67 14.21
N LEU A 155 -7.67 -3.80 13.91
CA LEU A 155 -6.66 -3.40 14.87
C LEU A 155 -7.32 -2.58 15.98
N ASN A 156 -6.91 -2.81 17.23
CA ASN A 156 -7.20 -1.94 18.36
C ASN A 156 -5.90 -1.62 19.10
N PHE A 157 -5.93 -0.64 20.00
CA PHE A 157 -4.75 -0.14 20.68
C PHE A 157 -4.75 -0.51 22.16
N SER A 158 -5.16 -1.75 22.48
CA SER A 158 -5.21 -2.23 23.88
C SER A 158 -3.86 -2.59 24.48
N SER A 159 -2.86 -2.83 23.64
CA SER A 159 -1.50 -3.20 24.05
C SER A 159 -0.53 -2.92 22.90
N SER A 160 0.74 -2.66 23.24
CA SER A 160 1.88 -2.53 22.32
C SER A 160 2.65 -3.84 22.11
N ASN A 161 2.13 -5.00 22.55
CA ASN A 161 2.88 -6.27 22.49
C ASN A 161 3.33 -6.71 21.08
N CYS A 162 2.75 -6.14 20.02
CA CYS A 162 3.15 -6.37 18.62
C CYS A 162 3.30 -5.06 17.83
N SER A 163 3.80 -4.02 18.48
CA SER A 163 4.26 -2.80 17.83
C SER A 163 5.79 -2.70 17.86
N VAL A 164 6.30 -1.72 17.15
CA VAL A 164 7.70 -1.28 17.16
C VAL A 164 7.74 0.23 17.35
N ASP A 165 8.69 0.73 18.13
CA ASP A 165 8.93 2.15 18.35
C ASP A 165 9.63 2.82 17.15
N GLU A 166 10.40 2.05 16.39
CA GLU A 166 11.09 2.51 15.18
C GLU A 166 10.69 1.72 13.93
N LEU A 167 10.46 2.43 12.82
CA LEU A 167 10.25 1.84 11.50
C LEU A 167 11.43 2.18 10.57
N PRO A 168 12.24 1.21 10.14
CA PRO A 168 13.43 1.47 9.32
C PRO A 168 13.13 2.28 8.06
N GLY A 169 13.87 3.37 7.84
CA GLY A 169 13.70 4.22 6.66
C GLY A 169 12.49 5.16 6.72
N VAL A 170 11.80 5.27 7.86
CA VAL A 170 10.72 6.24 8.09
C VAL A 170 11.08 7.14 9.26
N SER A 171 10.91 8.45 9.09
CA SER A 171 11.13 9.43 10.16
C SER A 171 9.83 9.66 10.93
N LEU A 172 9.64 8.91 12.01
CA LEU A 172 8.51 9.09 12.93
C LEU A 172 8.88 10.05 14.07
N PRO A 173 7.91 10.77 14.65
CA PRO A 173 8.16 11.50 15.89
C PRO A 173 8.52 10.55 17.04
N ASP A 174 9.28 11.05 18.00
CA ASP A 174 9.49 10.37 19.28
C ASP A 174 8.13 10.13 19.99
N ASP A 175 8.08 9.10 20.84
CA ASP A 175 6.88 8.69 21.61
C ASP A 175 5.72 8.16 20.74
N TYR A 176 6.03 7.53 19.61
CA TYR A 176 5.06 6.82 18.75
C TYR A 176 5.35 5.33 18.71
N GLU A 177 4.27 4.56 18.55
CA GLU A 177 4.30 3.10 18.46
C GLU A 177 3.63 2.67 17.16
N THR A 178 4.31 1.81 16.42
CA THR A 178 3.98 1.44 15.05
C THR A 178 3.40 0.04 14.97
N PHE A 179 2.18 -0.06 14.45
CA PHE A 179 1.45 -1.31 14.27
C PHE A 179 1.37 -1.68 12.80
N GLN A 180 1.55 -2.95 12.46
CA GLN A 180 1.28 -3.40 11.10
C GLN A 180 -0.24 -3.57 10.88
N LEU A 181 -0.79 -2.78 9.96
CA LEU A 181 -2.19 -2.88 9.52
C LEU A 181 -2.38 -3.96 8.47
N SER A 182 -1.50 -3.98 7.47
CA SER A 182 -1.53 -4.97 6.40
C SER A 182 -0.14 -5.29 5.87
N GLY A 183 -0.04 -6.37 5.11
CA GLY A 183 1.23 -6.89 4.61
C GLY A 183 1.07 -7.61 3.28
N GLY A 184 2.11 -8.36 2.92
CA GLY A 184 2.02 -9.49 2.00
C GLY A 184 2.61 -9.27 0.61
N GLY A 185 2.82 -10.41 -0.05
CA GLY A 185 3.44 -10.49 -1.36
C GLY A 185 2.60 -9.82 -2.43
N LEU A 186 3.25 -8.97 -3.21
CA LEU A 186 2.71 -8.35 -4.41
C LEU A 186 3.03 -9.24 -5.62
N VAL A 187 1.98 -9.71 -6.29
CA VAL A 187 2.09 -10.62 -7.44
C VAL A 187 1.54 -9.99 -8.72
N PRO A 188 2.13 -10.29 -9.89
CA PRO A 188 3.41 -11.01 -10.06
C PRO A 188 4.60 -10.11 -9.65
N PRO A 189 5.70 -10.67 -9.10
CA PRO A 189 6.95 -9.93 -8.94
C PRO A 189 7.76 -9.97 -10.25
N ASP A 190 8.98 -9.40 -10.25
CA ASP A 190 9.91 -9.57 -11.37
C ASP A 190 10.24 -11.07 -11.59
N ALA A 191 10.07 -11.58 -12.81
CA ALA A 191 10.30 -13.00 -13.10
C ALA A 191 11.79 -13.38 -12.95
N GLU A 192 12.65 -12.52 -13.49
CA GLU A 192 14.11 -12.69 -13.50
C GLU A 192 14.79 -11.77 -12.50
N LYS A 193 15.94 -12.20 -11.96
CA LYS A 193 16.65 -11.48 -10.89
C LYS A 193 17.33 -10.19 -11.34
N ASP A 194 17.61 -10.07 -12.62
CA ASP A 194 18.23 -8.92 -13.26
C ASP A 194 17.19 -7.94 -13.84
N SER A 195 15.91 -8.31 -13.86
CA SER A 195 14.82 -7.41 -14.24
C SER A 195 14.29 -6.63 -13.04
N PHE A 196 14.16 -5.32 -13.16
CA PHE A 196 13.62 -4.43 -12.12
C PHE A 196 12.38 -3.67 -12.59
N GLU A 197 11.74 -4.08 -13.69
CA GLU A 197 10.61 -3.35 -14.25
C GLU A 197 9.44 -3.25 -13.27
N VAL A 198 9.12 -4.35 -12.58
CA VAL A 198 8.02 -4.39 -11.60
C VAL A 198 8.41 -3.66 -10.32
N TYR A 199 9.66 -3.83 -9.86
CA TYR A 199 10.20 -3.10 -8.71
C TYR A 199 10.16 -1.58 -8.93
N ASP A 200 10.76 -1.10 -10.03
CA ASP A 200 10.87 0.32 -10.38
C ASP A 200 9.49 0.96 -10.52
N LEU A 201 8.50 0.20 -11.01
CA LEU A 201 7.11 0.66 -11.07
C LEU A 201 6.49 0.77 -9.66
N ARG A 202 6.63 -0.25 -8.80
CA ARG A 202 5.95 -0.31 -7.49
C ARG A 202 6.46 0.71 -6.48
N VAL A 203 7.73 1.08 -6.54
CA VAL A 203 8.27 2.15 -5.70
C VAL A 203 7.77 3.54 -6.12
N GLN A 204 7.16 3.66 -7.30
CA GLN A 204 6.60 4.91 -7.81
C GLN A 204 5.06 4.93 -7.80
N GLN A 205 4.40 3.78 -7.89
CA GLN A 205 2.95 3.68 -7.93
C GLN A 205 2.30 4.12 -6.62
N PRO A 206 1.40 5.12 -6.64
CA PRO A 206 0.52 5.38 -5.51
C PRO A 206 -0.42 4.21 -5.28
N ILE A 207 -0.50 3.74 -4.04
CA ILE A 207 -1.39 2.68 -3.62
C ILE A 207 -2.56 3.30 -2.85
N PRO A 208 -3.79 3.23 -3.38
CA PRO A 208 -4.96 3.67 -2.63
C PRO A 208 -5.22 2.77 -1.43
N ILE A 209 -5.25 3.39 -0.26
CA ILE A 209 -5.53 2.78 1.03
C ILE A 209 -6.74 3.48 1.63
N LEU A 210 -7.68 2.68 2.09
CA LEU A 210 -8.79 3.15 2.89
C LEU A 210 -8.60 2.68 4.33
N LEU A 211 -8.64 3.64 5.25
CA LEU A 211 -8.75 3.41 6.68
C LEU A 211 -10.20 3.65 7.09
N SER A 212 -10.88 2.61 7.56
CA SER A 212 -12.21 2.71 8.15
C SER A 212 -12.11 2.54 9.66
N VAL A 213 -12.60 3.53 10.40
CA VAL A 213 -12.34 3.69 11.83
C VAL A 213 -13.65 3.77 12.61
N LEU A 214 -13.77 2.97 13.67
CA LEU A 214 -14.74 3.18 14.73
C LEU A 214 -14.05 3.97 15.85
N LEU A 215 -14.59 5.14 16.17
CA LEU A 215 -14.06 6.04 17.19
C LEU A 215 -14.59 5.71 18.60
N PRO A 216 -13.94 6.18 19.67
CA PRO A 216 -14.31 5.86 21.06
C PRO A 216 -15.72 6.30 21.47
N ASP A 217 -16.25 7.33 20.81
CA ASP A 217 -17.60 7.86 21.02
C ASP A 217 -18.68 7.13 20.20
N GLY A 218 -18.28 6.09 19.46
CA GLY A 218 -19.15 5.28 18.61
C GLY A 218 -19.40 5.89 17.22
N LYS A 219 -18.75 7.01 16.87
CA LYS A 219 -18.81 7.56 15.52
C LYS A 219 -17.89 6.79 14.58
N SER A 220 -18.21 6.87 13.29
CA SER A 220 -17.40 6.31 12.22
C SER A 220 -16.61 7.41 11.53
N ALA A 221 -15.38 7.10 11.12
CA ALA A 221 -14.57 7.93 10.24
C ALA A 221 -13.98 7.06 9.13
N ALA A 222 -13.72 7.65 7.97
CA ALA A 222 -13.14 6.96 6.83
C ALA A 222 -12.20 7.91 6.08
N GLU A 223 -10.95 7.49 5.88
CA GLU A 223 -9.96 8.26 5.14
C GLU A 223 -9.38 7.45 3.99
N VAL A 224 -9.33 8.07 2.82
CA VAL A 224 -8.79 7.50 1.58
C VAL A 224 -7.49 8.22 1.28
N ILE A 225 -6.41 7.47 1.19
CA ILE A 225 -5.05 7.95 1.08
C ILE A 225 -4.39 7.27 -0.11
N CYS A 226 -3.77 8.03 -1.00
CA CYS A 226 -2.99 7.50 -2.11
C CYS A 226 -1.52 7.80 -1.86
N LEU A 227 -0.75 6.77 -1.53
CA LEU A 227 0.64 6.92 -1.09
C LEU A 227 1.54 5.95 -1.87
N ALA A 228 2.65 6.46 -2.38
CA ALA A 228 3.69 5.66 -3.03
C ALA A 228 4.88 5.49 -2.06
N PRO A 229 5.50 4.30 -2.01
CA PRO A 229 6.73 4.09 -1.26
C PRO A 229 7.94 4.59 -2.07
N SER A 230 8.04 5.91 -2.28
CA SER A 230 9.01 6.54 -3.18
C SER A 230 10.29 7.05 -2.52
N ASN A 231 10.39 6.95 -1.19
CA ASN A 231 11.63 7.25 -0.48
C ASN A 231 12.57 6.04 -0.53
N ILE A 232 13.54 6.08 -1.43
CA ILE A 232 14.48 4.97 -1.67
C ILE A 232 15.56 4.96 -0.59
N THR A 233 15.78 3.80 0.02
CA THR A 233 16.87 3.62 1.00
C THR A 233 18.25 3.71 0.30
N GLN A 234 19.26 4.26 0.97
CA GLN A 234 20.57 4.59 0.37
C GLN A 234 21.28 3.45 -0.38
N SER A 235 21.05 2.19 -0.01
CA SER A 235 21.65 1.01 -0.66
C SER A 235 20.72 0.31 -1.66
N SER A 236 19.53 0.86 -1.88
CA SER A 236 18.50 0.29 -2.74
C SER A 236 18.58 0.87 -4.13
N ARG A 237 18.06 0.12 -5.10
CA ARG A 237 18.01 0.58 -6.49
C ARG A 237 17.05 1.76 -6.60
N GLU A 238 17.51 2.82 -7.26
CA GLU A 238 16.67 3.92 -7.72
C GLU A 238 15.95 3.52 -9.02
N PRO A 239 14.66 3.89 -9.18
CA PRO A 239 13.93 3.58 -10.39
C PRO A 239 14.48 4.35 -11.59
N GLU A 240 14.67 3.68 -12.73
CA GLU A 240 15.23 4.29 -13.95
C GLU A 240 14.16 4.78 -14.94
N ALA A 241 12.93 4.26 -14.84
CA ALA A 241 11.84 4.58 -15.75
C ALA A 241 11.05 5.82 -15.31
N GLU A 242 10.63 6.63 -16.29
CA GLU A 242 9.69 7.74 -16.06
C GLU A 242 8.33 7.24 -15.57
N PHE A 243 7.74 7.97 -14.61
CA PHE A 243 6.41 7.69 -14.07
C PHE A 243 5.48 8.92 -14.23
N PRO A 244 4.19 8.74 -14.58
CA PRO A 244 3.55 7.47 -14.89
C PRO A 244 4.07 6.87 -16.21
N PRO A 245 4.09 5.54 -16.35
CA PRO A 245 4.53 4.93 -17.59
C PRO A 245 3.62 5.41 -18.72
N ASN A 246 4.21 5.81 -19.86
CA ASN A 246 3.44 6.01 -21.08
C ASN A 246 2.58 4.76 -21.31
N ALA A 247 1.27 4.93 -21.53
CA ALA A 247 0.17 3.96 -21.37
C ALA A 247 0.25 2.60 -22.12
N ALA A 248 1.42 2.19 -22.60
CA ALA A 248 1.69 0.90 -23.25
C ALA A 248 2.15 -0.21 -22.27
N GLY A 249 2.27 0.07 -20.97
CA GLY A 249 2.80 -0.87 -19.98
C GLY A 249 1.93 -1.00 -18.73
N SER A 250 0.66 -1.37 -18.87
CA SER A 250 -0.07 -1.94 -17.73
C SER A 250 0.51 -3.32 -17.42
N LEU A 251 0.87 -3.58 -16.16
CA LEU A 251 1.13 -4.93 -15.66
C LEU A 251 -0.20 -5.69 -15.64
N GLU A 252 -0.70 -6.07 -16.81
CA GLU A 252 -1.81 -7.00 -16.92
C GLU A 252 -1.29 -8.42 -16.65
N PRO A 253 -1.85 -9.14 -15.66
CA PRO A 253 -1.55 -10.54 -15.49
C PRO A 253 -2.38 -11.34 -16.49
N ARG A 254 -2.03 -11.27 -17.78
CA ARG A 254 -2.42 -12.24 -18.83
C ARG A 254 -1.80 -11.88 -20.19
N GLY A 255 -0.73 -12.61 -20.52
CA GLY A 255 -0.55 -13.27 -21.82
C GLY A 255 -0.62 -12.42 -23.09
N ALA A 256 0.55 -12.25 -23.71
CA ALA A 256 0.82 -12.32 -25.15
C ALA A 256 -0.15 -11.65 -26.15
N LEU A 257 0.46 -10.84 -27.02
CA LEU A 257 -0.05 -10.22 -28.26
C LEU A 257 -0.79 -8.89 -28.11
N ALA A 258 -0.07 -7.79 -28.37
CA ALA A 258 -0.23 -7.06 -29.63
C ALA A 258 0.74 -5.86 -29.71
N PHE A 259 1.92 -6.06 -30.30
CA PHE A 259 2.69 -4.96 -30.89
C PHE A 259 2.66 -5.07 -32.39
N VAL A 260 1.75 -4.33 -33.04
CA VAL A 260 1.99 -3.80 -34.39
C VAL A 260 1.36 -2.41 -34.47
N VAL A 261 2.17 -1.38 -34.26
CA VAL A 261 1.93 -0.07 -34.87
C VAL A 261 3.18 0.26 -35.68
N ALA A 262 3.14 -0.06 -36.97
CA ALA A 262 4.05 0.54 -37.94
C ALA A 262 3.25 1.55 -38.75
N ALA A 263 3.36 2.81 -38.32
CA ALA A 263 3.03 3.96 -39.14
C ALA A 263 4.03 4.04 -40.31
N MET A 264 3.55 3.98 -41.55
CA MET A 264 4.27 4.53 -42.69
C MET A 264 3.31 5.30 -43.59
N CYS A 265 3.27 6.61 -43.36
CA CYS A 265 2.77 7.59 -44.30
C CYS A 265 3.96 8.07 -45.17
N VAL A 266 3.75 7.99 -46.49
CA VAL A 266 4.33 8.81 -47.57
C VAL A 266 5.80 8.58 -47.97
N ALA A 267 6.00 7.97 -49.14
CA ALA A 267 6.55 8.64 -50.32
C ALA A 267 6.68 7.70 -51.54
N ALA A 268 6.52 8.29 -52.73
CA ALA A 268 6.70 7.76 -54.10
C ALA A 268 5.39 7.26 -54.77
N MET A 269 4.57 8.12 -55.38
CA MET A 269 4.82 8.71 -56.70
C MET A 269 6.17 8.31 -57.30
N ILE A 270 6.19 7.27 -58.14
CA ILE A 270 7.02 7.17 -59.34
C ILE A 270 6.63 5.87 -60.10
N LEU A 271 6.16 6.10 -61.33
CA LEU A 271 6.14 5.22 -62.51
C LEU A 271 5.00 4.20 -62.71
N ALA A 272 4.21 4.57 -63.72
CA ALA A 272 3.26 3.80 -64.52
C ALA A 272 3.92 2.63 -65.27
N PRO A 273 3.10 1.83 -65.98
CA PRO A 273 2.90 2.10 -67.41
C PRO A 273 1.45 2.43 -67.79
#